data_AF-A0A345U8S2-F1
#
_entry.id   AF-A0A345U8S2-F1
#
_cell.length_a   1.000
_cell.length_b   1.000
_cell.length_c   1.000
_cell.angle_alpha   90.00
_cell.angle_beta   90.00
_cell.angle_gamma   90.00
#
_symmetry.space_group_name_H-M   'P 1'
#
loop_
_entity.id
_entity.type
_entity.pdbx_description
1 polymer ?
#
loop_
_entity_poly.entity_id
_entity_poly.type
_entity_poly.pdbx_seq_one_letter_code
_entity_poly.pdbx_strand_id
1 'polypeptide(L)'
;MVELYLILLICFLLVICYLITNSLRYIYKQIQTIINMRETKKNIYIENKNISYLANAYIKRKKWFYCITMLEYCIHYNQIARDKPKNRAIYYNYLGLCYQMIKMNKIAEKYYSKAKL
;
A
#
# COMPACT_ATOMS: atom_id res chain seq x y z
N MET A 1 -2.93 -60.05 -0.42
CA MET A 1 -3.48 -59.14 0.62
C MET A 1 -2.58 -57.92 0.83
N VAL A 2 -1.28 -58.10 1.11
CA VAL A 2 -0.33 -56.99 1.36
C VAL A 2 -0.11 -56.10 0.12
N GLU A 3 -0.07 -56.69 -1.07
CA GLU A 3 0.13 -55.94 -2.33
C GLU A 3 -1.02 -54.98 -2.64
N LEU A 4 -2.27 -55.43 -2.46
CA LEU A 4 -3.47 -54.58 -2.61
C LEU A 4 -3.46 -53.42 -1.62
N TYR A 5 -3.01 -53.65 -0.38
CA TYR A 5 -2.88 -52.61 0.63
C TYR A 5 -1.83 -51.56 0.24
N LEU A 6 -0.68 -51.99 -0.27
CA LEU A 6 0.38 -51.10 -0.77
C LEU A 6 -0.11 -50.22 -1.93
N ILE A 7 -0.84 -50.81 -2.88
CA ILE A 7 -1.39 -50.06 -4.03
C ILE A 7 -2.37 -48.99 -3.55
N LEU A 8 -3.29 -49.34 -2.64
CA LEU A 8 -4.26 -48.40 -2.07
C LEU A 8 -3.57 -47.25 -1.33
N LEU A 9 -2.53 -47.56 -0.56
CA LEU A 9 -1.72 -46.58 0.17
C LEU A 9 -1.00 -45.61 -0.78
N ILE A 10 -0.43 -46.13 -1.88
CA ILE A 10 0.22 -45.29 -2.91
C ILE A 10 -0.80 -44.37 -3.58
N CYS A 11 -2.00 -44.87 -3.91
CA CYS A 11 -3.06 -44.05 -4.48
C CYS A 11 -3.47 -42.90 -3.56
N PHE A 12 -3.64 -43.16 -2.26
CA PHE A 12 -3.92 -42.11 -1.28
C PHE A 12 -2.77 -41.10 -1.16
N LEU A 13 -1.53 -41.59 -1.18
CA LEU A 13 -0.36 -40.73 -1.10
C LEU A 13 -0.26 -39.77 -2.30
N LEU A 14 -0.58 -40.23 -3.50
CA LEU A 14 -0.61 -39.40 -4.70
C LEU A 14 -1.63 -38.25 -4.58
N VAL A 15 -2.81 -38.52 -4.02
CA VAL A 15 -3.84 -37.49 -3.79
C VAL A 15 -3.35 -36.45 -2.78
N ILE A 16 -2.72 -36.89 -1.69
CA ILE A 16 -2.16 -35.98 -0.67
C ILE A 16 -1.04 -35.11 -1.28
N CYS A 17 -0.13 -35.71 -2.04
CA CYS A 17 0.95 -35.00 -2.72
C CYS A 17 0.41 -33.95 -3.71
N TYR A 18 -0.65 -34.28 -4.45
CA TYR A 18 -1.32 -33.33 -5.34
C TYR A 18 -1.89 -32.13 -4.58
N LEU A 19 -2.58 -32.36 -3.46
CA LEU A 19 -3.15 -31.28 -2.63
C LEU A 19 -2.07 -30.37 -2.06
N ILE A 20 -0.97 -30.92 -1.55
CA ILE A 20 0.17 -30.16 -1.02
C ILE A 20 0.83 -29.34 -2.14
N THR A 21 1.03 -29.92 -3.32
CA THR A 21 1.63 -29.22 -4.45
C THR A 21 0.77 -28.02 -4.87
N ASN A 22 -0.55 -28.20 -4.89
CA ASN A 22 -1.46 -27.14 -5.32
C ASN A 22 -1.52 -25.98 -4.30
N SER A 23 -1.47 -26.29 -2.99
CA SER A 23 -1.43 -25.26 -1.95
C SER A 23 -0.11 -24.48 -1.97
N LEU A 24 1.03 -25.15 -2.17
CA LEU A 24 2.33 -24.50 -2.35
C LEU A 24 2.35 -23.59 -3.58
N ARG A 25 1.80 -24.06 -4.71
CA ARG A 25 1.69 -23.26 -5.94
C ARG A 25 0.86 -21.99 -5.74
N TYR A 26 -0.23 -22.09 -4.98
CA TYR A 26 -1.07 -20.95 -4.64
C TYR A 26 -0.32 -19.92 -3.79
N ILE A 27 0.37 -20.36 -2.75
CA ILE A 27 1.18 -19.49 -1.88
C ILE A 27 2.29 -18.81 -2.70
N TYR A 28 2.99 -19.56 -3.55
CA TYR A 28 4.03 -19.01 -4.42
C TYR A 28 3.48 -17.89 -5.32
N LYS A 29 2.31 -18.09 -5.93
CA LYS A 29 1.66 -17.08 -6.77
C LYS A 29 1.30 -15.82 -5.97
N GLN A 30 0.82 -15.97 -4.73
CA GLN A 30 0.54 -14.82 -3.86
C GLN A 30 1.83 -14.04 -3.55
N ILE A 31 2.90 -14.74 -3.18
CA ILE A 31 4.20 -14.11 -2.90
C ILE A 31 4.72 -13.34 -4.11
N GLN A 32 4.67 -13.95 -5.31
CA GLN A 32 5.10 -13.29 -6.54
C GLN A 32 4.27 -12.02 -6.83
N THR A 33 2.97 -12.08 -6.59
CA THR A 33 2.09 -10.91 -6.77
C THR A 33 2.49 -9.77 -5.82
N ILE A 34 2.80 -10.09 -4.56
CA ILE A 34 3.24 -9.10 -3.56
C ILE A 34 4.60 -8.49 -3.95
N ILE A 35 5.55 -9.30 -4.44
CA ILE A 35 6.86 -8.84 -4.90
C ILE A 35 6.70 -7.88 -6.09
N ASN A 36 5.90 -8.25 -7.09
CA ASN A 36 5.65 -7.40 -8.26
C ASN A 36 4.97 -6.07 -7.88
N MET A 37 4.04 -6.08 -6.91
CA MET A 37 3.44 -4.85 -6.37
C MET A 37 4.46 -3.99 -5.59
N ARG A 38 5.45 -4.61 -4.95
CA ARG A 38 6.52 -3.90 -4.25
C ARG A 38 7.49 -3.22 -5.23
N GLU A 39 7.82 -3.87 -6.34
CA GLU A 39 8.72 -3.30 -7.35
C GLU A 39 8.09 -2.15 -8.12
N THR A 40 6.82 -2.27 -8.51
CA THR A 40 6.07 -1.18 -9.15
C THR A 40 5.96 0.06 -8.26
N LYS A 41 5.89 -0.10 -6.93
CA LYS A 41 5.95 1.01 -5.96
C LYS A 41 7.27 1.79 -5.96
N LYS A 42 8.37 1.23 -6.47
CA LYS A 42 9.71 1.86 -6.41
C LYS A 42 9.95 2.90 -7.52
N ASN A 43 9.17 2.84 -8.61
CA ASN A 43 9.44 3.62 -9.84
C ASN A 43 8.40 4.71 -10.18
N ILE A 44 7.41 4.97 -9.33
CA ILE A 44 6.42 6.02 -9.60
C ILE A 44 7.00 7.38 -9.17
N TYR A 45 7.79 7.97 -10.06
CA TYR A 45 8.26 9.34 -9.95
C TYR A 45 7.12 10.31 -10.29
N ILE A 46 6.57 11.00 -9.28
CA ILE A 46 5.62 12.10 -9.49
C ILE A 46 6.29 13.38 -9.03
N GLU A 47 6.44 14.31 -9.96
CA GLU A 47 6.99 15.63 -9.70
C GLU A 47 6.14 16.39 -8.66
N ASN A 48 6.81 17.10 -7.75
CA ASN A 48 6.19 17.70 -6.56
C ASN A 48 5.09 18.73 -6.89
N LYS A 49 5.28 19.49 -7.98
CA LYS A 49 4.31 20.48 -8.46
C LYS A 49 2.97 19.84 -8.84
N ASN A 50 3.02 18.62 -9.38
CA ASN A 50 1.83 17.87 -9.78
C ASN A 50 1.08 17.30 -8.57
N ILE A 51 1.79 16.98 -7.48
CA ILE A 51 1.18 16.47 -6.24
C ILE A 51 0.33 17.54 -5.55
N SER A 52 0.84 18.78 -5.45
CA SER A 52 0.07 19.89 -4.85
C SER A 52 -1.17 20.24 -5.68
N TYR A 53 -1.05 20.20 -7.01
CA TYR A 53 -2.19 20.39 -7.92
C TYR A 53 -3.24 19.29 -7.75
N LEU A 54 -2.81 18.02 -7.70
CA LEU A 54 -3.69 16.87 -7.48
C LEU A 54 -4.38 16.92 -6.11
N ALA A 55 -3.65 17.28 -5.06
CA ALA A 55 -4.21 17.44 -3.72
C ALA A 55 -5.35 18.47 -3.73
N ASN A 56 -5.11 19.64 -4.33
CA ASN A 56 -6.13 20.68 -4.46
C ASN A 56 -7.35 20.20 -5.28
N ALA A 57 -7.12 19.47 -6.38
CA ALA A 57 -8.19 18.90 -7.18
C ALA A 57 -9.03 17.88 -6.37
N TYR A 58 -8.41 17.00 -5.59
CA TYR A 58 -9.12 16.04 -4.73
C TYR A 58 -9.91 16.72 -3.62
N ILE A 59 -9.33 17.74 -2.98
CA ILE A 59 -10.01 18.53 -1.94
C ILE A 59 -11.24 19.24 -2.51
N LYS A 60 -11.11 19.93 -3.65
CA LYS A 60 -12.24 20.59 -4.34
C LYS A 60 -13.35 19.62 -4.70
N ARG A 61 -12.99 18.40 -5.10
CA ARG A 61 -13.94 17.32 -5.42
C ARG A 61 -14.47 16.56 -4.18
N LYS A 62 -14.13 17.01 -2.97
CA LYS A 62 -14.47 16.35 -1.69
C LYS A 62 -14.00 14.89 -1.58
N LYS A 63 -12.98 14.51 -2.35
CA LYS A 63 -12.36 13.17 -2.35
C LYS A 63 -11.27 13.09 -1.26
N TRP A 64 -11.63 13.41 -0.02
CA TRP A 64 -10.67 13.60 1.07
C TRP A 64 -9.87 12.34 1.39
N PHE A 65 -10.48 11.16 1.42
CA PHE A 65 -9.78 9.89 1.68
C PHE A 65 -8.74 9.54 0.59
N TYR A 66 -9.06 9.81 -0.68
CA TYR A 66 -8.10 9.64 -1.77
C TYR A 66 -6.94 10.63 -1.64
N CYS A 67 -7.23 11.86 -1.22
CA CYS A 67 -6.18 12.85 -0.96
C CYS A 67 -5.27 12.42 0.20
N ILE A 68 -5.84 11.92 1.30
CA ILE A 68 -5.09 11.41 2.46
C ILE A 68 -4.16 10.27 2.05
N THR A 69 -4.70 9.24 1.40
CA THR A 69 -3.93 8.06 0.99
C THR A 69 -2.81 8.41 0.01
N MET A 70 -3.07 9.31 -0.94
CA MET A 70 -2.05 9.83 -1.85
C MET A 70 -0.93 10.57 -1.09
N LEU A 71 -1.29 11.50 -0.21
CA LEU A 71 -0.31 12.33 0.51
C LEU A 71 0.53 11.50 1.48
N GLU A 72 -0.07 10.55 2.20
CA GLU A 72 0.67 9.62 3.07
C GLU A 72 1.64 8.77 2.26
N TYR A 73 1.24 8.28 1.09
CA TYR A 73 2.15 7.58 0.19
C TYR A 73 3.33 8.48 -0.24
N CYS A 74 3.05 9.73 -0.62
CA CYS A 74 4.10 10.68 -1.00
C CYS A 74 5.08 10.97 0.14
N ILE A 75 4.62 11.08 1.38
CA ILE A 75 5.49 11.38 2.53
C ILE A 75 6.40 10.18 2.88
N HIS A 76 5.85 8.96 2.84
CA HIS A 76 6.57 7.76 3.25
C HIS A 76 7.48 7.19 2.16
N TYR A 77 7.05 7.26 0.90
CA TYR A 77 7.70 6.53 -0.18
C TYR A 77 8.33 7.41 -1.26
N ASN A 78 7.92 8.67 -1.44
CA ASN A 78 8.52 9.54 -2.45
C ASN A 78 9.80 10.21 -1.90
N GLN A 79 10.96 9.91 -2.51
CA GLN A 79 12.27 10.43 -2.11
C GLN A 79 12.33 11.97 -2.12
N ILE A 80 11.61 12.63 -3.03
CA ILE A 80 11.60 14.10 -3.14
C ILE A 80 11.02 14.77 -1.88
N ALA A 81 10.06 14.11 -1.20
CA ALA A 81 9.49 14.60 0.05
C ALA A 81 10.44 14.40 1.26
N ARG A 82 11.50 13.60 1.10
CA ARG A 82 12.57 13.46 2.10
C ARG A 82 13.64 14.54 1.92
N ASP A 83 13.99 14.86 0.67
CA ASP A 83 15.09 15.80 0.37
C ASP A 83 14.71 17.28 0.49
N LYS A 84 13.41 17.62 0.44
CA LYS A 84 12.93 19.01 0.51
C LYS A 84 11.95 19.21 1.68
N PRO A 85 12.40 19.73 2.83
CA PRO A 85 11.54 19.91 4.01
C PRO A 85 10.32 20.80 3.74
N LYS A 86 10.49 21.84 2.91
CA LYS A 86 9.40 22.74 2.48
C LYS A 86 8.23 22.00 1.81
N ASN A 87 8.52 20.96 1.02
CA ASN A 87 7.47 20.21 0.33
C ASN A 87 6.74 19.26 1.28
N ARG A 88 7.46 18.70 2.25
CA ARG A 88 6.87 17.85 3.30
C ARG A 88 5.91 18.67 4.19
N ALA A 89 6.26 19.90 4.52
CA ALA A 89 5.38 20.83 5.24
C ALA A 89 4.07 21.10 4.48
N ILE A 90 4.15 21.34 3.16
CA ILE A 90 2.96 21.52 2.31
C ILE A 90 2.05 20.29 2.34
N TYR A 91 2.61 19.09 2.28
CA TYR A 91 1.82 17.85 2.32
C TYR A 91 1.15 17.64 3.68
N TYR A 92 1.86 17.91 4.77
CA TYR A 92 1.28 17.86 6.11
C TYR A 92 0.16 18.88 6.31
N ASN A 93 0.27 20.08 5.73
CA ASN A 93 -0.82 21.05 5.73
C ASN A 93 -2.07 20.53 4.99
N TYR A 94 -1.90 19.92 3.82
CA TYR A 94 -3.03 19.33 3.09
C TYR A 94 -3.64 18.14 3.83
N LEU A 95 -2.82 17.31 4.51
CA LEU A 95 -3.33 16.24 5.38
C LEU A 95 -4.14 16.81 6.54
N GLY A 96 -3.62 17.82 7.24
CA GLY A 96 -4.34 18.50 8.31
C GLY A 96 -5.70 19.00 7.84
N LEU A 97 -5.75 19.63 6.66
CA LEU A 97 -6.99 20.12 6.07
C LEU A 97 -7.96 18.98 5.74
N CYS A 98 -7.47 17.89 5.14
CA CYS A 98 -8.31 16.73 4.84
C CYS A 98 -8.90 16.09 6.11
N TYR A 99 -8.10 15.92 7.16
CA TYR A 99 -8.56 15.37 8.43
C TYR A 99 -9.54 16.30 9.16
N GLN A 100 -9.37 17.62 9.04
CA GLN A 100 -10.33 18.60 9.57
C GLN A 100 -11.67 18.52 8.83
N MET A 101 -11.67 18.35 7.50
CA MET A 101 -12.90 18.22 6.70
C MET A 101 -13.73 16.99 7.07
N ILE A 102 -13.09 15.91 7.54
CA ILE A 102 -13.76 14.71 8.07
C ILE A 102 -13.96 14.75 9.60
N LYS A 103 -13.85 15.93 10.22
CA LYS A 103 -14.06 16.17 11.67
C LYS A 103 -13.11 15.40 12.61
N MET A 104 -11.96 14.92 12.12
CA MET A 104 -10.95 14.27 12.93
C MET A 104 -9.93 15.28 13.47
N ASN A 105 -10.39 16.24 14.26
CA ASN A 105 -9.62 17.43 14.64
C ASN A 105 -8.31 17.12 15.39
N LYS A 106 -8.31 16.12 16.29
CA LYS A 106 -7.08 15.69 16.99
C LYS A 106 -6.00 15.20 16.03
N ILE A 107 -6.40 14.53 14.94
CA ILE A 107 -5.47 14.04 13.92
C ILE A 107 -5.01 15.21 13.03
N ALA A 108 -5.94 16.11 12.67
CA ALA A 108 -5.62 17.31 11.92
C ALA A 108 -4.56 18.16 12.63
N GLU A 109 -4.71 18.40 13.93
CA GLU A 109 -3.76 19.15 14.76
C GLU A 109 -2.37 18.52 14.78
N LYS A 110 -2.30 17.18 14.90
CA LYS A 110 -1.05 16.42 14.81
C LYS A 110 -0.34 16.60 13.46
N TYR A 111 -1.09 16.75 12.38
CA TYR A 111 -0.48 17.00 11.07
C TYR A 111 -0.10 18.47 10.88
N TYR A 112 -0.88 19.42 11.39
CA TYR A 112 -0.50 20.83 11.38
C TYR A 112 0.74 21.12 12.21
N SER A 113 0.94 20.45 13.34
CA SER A 113 2.16 20.60 14.14
C SER A 113 3.39 20.08 13.39
N LYS A 114 3.25 18.95 12.68
CA LYS A 114 4.30 18.43 11.79
C LYS A 114 4.61 19.32 10.59
N ALA A 115 3.66 20.16 10.16
CA ALA A 115 3.86 21.08 9.05
C ALA A 115 4.69 22.33 9.44
N LYS A 116 4.84 22.60 10.74
CA LYS A 116 5.61 23.74 11.28
C LYS A 116 7.11 23.44 11.47
N LEU A 117 7.50 22.16 11.40
CA LEU A 117 8.88 21.64 11.45
C LEU A 117 9.44 21.48 10.04
#